data_AF-A0AAW3KDD7-F1
#
_entry.id   AF-A0AAW3KDD7-F1
#
_cell.length_a   1.000
_cell.length_b   1.000
_cell.length_c   1.000
_cell.angle_alpha   90.00
_cell.angle_beta   90.00
_cell.angle_gamma   90.00
#
_symmetry.space_group_name_H-M   'P 1'
#
loop_
_entity.id
_entity.type
_entity.pdbx_description
1 polymer ?
#
loop_
_entity_poly.entity_id
_entity_poly.type
_entity_poly.pdbx_seq_one_letter_code
_entity_poly.pdbx_strand_id
1 'polypeptide(L)' 'MDEHIDMDSPLCRAYWCGNFSCSDAELAQAVSIMDTTVVGLVGLYLATRSPELRNVDQHELAENA' A
#
# COMPACT_ATOMS: atom_id res chain seq x y z
N MET A 1 9.17 1.79 17.09
CA MET A 1 8.20 0.69 17.22
C MET A 1 7.90 0.30 15.79
N ASP A 2 8.57 -0.71 15.28
CA ASP A 2 8.25 -1.24 13.95
C ASP A 2 6.94 -1.99 14.08
N GLU A 3 5.88 -1.43 13.51
CA GLU A 3 4.57 -2.06 13.52
C GLU A 3 4.52 -3.10 12.40
N HIS A 4 3.93 -4.25 12.71
CA HIS A 4 3.90 -5.41 11.82
C HIS A 4 2.45 -5.79 11.49
N ILE A 5 2.24 -6.21 10.24
CA ILE A 5 0.99 -6.78 9.75
C ILE A 5 0.89 -8.21 10.23
N ASP A 6 -0.13 -8.51 11.02
CA ASP A 6 -0.50 -9.88 11.37
C ASP A 6 -1.26 -10.51 10.19
N MET A 7 -0.55 -11.33 9.41
CA MET A 7 -1.10 -12.02 8.25
C MET A 7 -2.02 -13.20 8.61
N ASP A 8 -1.98 -13.68 9.86
CA ASP A 8 -2.83 -14.78 10.32
C ASP A 8 -4.20 -14.29 10.80
N SER A 9 -4.31 -13.01 11.18
CA SER A 9 -5.55 -12.38 11.60
C SER A 9 -6.34 -11.77 10.42
N PRO A 10 -7.52 -12.32 10.06
CA PRO A 10 -8.32 -11.78 8.96
C PRO A 10 -8.77 -10.33 9.21
N LEU A 11 -8.97 -9.96 10.47
CA LEU A 11 -9.34 -8.59 10.86
C LEU A 11 -8.17 -7.62 10.66
N CYS A 12 -6.95 -8.05 10.99
CA CYS A 12 -5.75 -7.24 10.76
C CYS A 12 -5.52 -7.01 9.26
N ARG A 13 -5.64 -8.07 8.46
CA ARG A 13 -5.52 -7.93 6.99
C ARG A 13 -6.57 -7.00 6.41
N ALA A 14 -7.84 -7.15 6.80
CA ALA A 14 -8.92 -6.27 6.35
C ALA A 14 -8.69 -4.79 6.73
N TYR A 15 -8.19 -4.53 7.94
CA TYR A 15 -7.81 -3.20 8.39
C TYR A 15 -6.72 -2.59 7.51
N TRP A 16 -5.64 -3.33 7.24
CA TRP A 16 -4.53 -2.84 6.40
C TRP A 16 -4.90 -2.71 4.93
N CYS A 17 -5.71 -3.61 4.40
CA CYS A 17 -6.27 -3.50 3.06
C CYS A 17 -7.06 -2.20 2.90
N GLY A 18 -7.87 -1.83 3.90
CA GLY A 18 -8.58 -0.55 3.92
C GLY A 18 -7.63 0.65 3.96
N ASN A 19 -6.60 0.61 4.82
CA ASN A 19 -5.62 1.71 4.92
C ASN A 19 -4.80 1.90 3.64
N PHE A 20 -4.41 0.82 2.97
CA PHE A 20 -3.60 0.87 1.75
C PHE A 20 -4.42 0.96 0.47
N SER A 21 -5.75 0.95 0.57
CA SER A 21 -6.65 0.87 -0.58
C SER A 21 -6.30 -0.30 -1.53
N CYS A 22 -5.95 -1.45 -0.94
CA CYS A 22 -5.60 -2.66 -1.68
C CYS A 22 -6.49 -3.85 -1.29
N SER A 23 -6.49 -4.89 -2.10
CA SER A 23 -7.14 -6.17 -1.80
C SER A 23 -6.28 -7.06 -0.89
N ASP A 24 -6.91 -8.05 -0.25
CA ASP A 24 -6.22 -9.06 0.59
C ASP A 24 -5.14 -9.82 -0.19
N ALA A 25 -5.40 -10.10 -1.48
CA ALA A 25 -4.45 -10.74 -2.36
C ALA A 25 -3.24 -9.85 -2.69
N GLU A 26 -3.46 -8.55 -2.91
CA GLU A 26 -2.38 -7.57 -3.12
C GLU A 26 -1.53 -7.40 -1.87
N LEU A 27 -2.17 -7.36 -0.70
CA LEU A 27 -1.47 -7.29 0.57
C LEU A 27 -0.59 -8.53 0.80
N ALA A 28 -1.15 -9.73 0.61
CA ALA A 28 -0.41 -10.98 0.76
C ALA A 28 0.73 -11.09 -0.25
N GLN A 29 0.51 -10.64 -1.49
CA GLN A 29 1.56 -10.64 -2.50
C GLN A 29 2.67 -9.63 -2.17
N ALA A 30 2.34 -8.44 -1.67
CA ALA A 30 3.32 -7.45 -1.25
C ALA A 30 4.21 -7.98 -0.12
N VAL A 31 3.61 -8.55 0.92
CA VAL A 31 4.34 -9.20 2.03
C VAL A 31 5.25 -10.32 1.51
N SER A 32 4.75 -11.16 0.59
CA SER A 32 5.52 -12.25 0.02
C SER A 32 6.69 -11.78 -0.86
N ILE A 33 6.53 -10.71 -1.64
CA ILE A 33 7.60 -10.17 -2.49
C ILE A 33 8.68 -9.50 -1.66
N MET A 34 8.27 -8.78 -0.62
CA MET A 34 9.19 -8.03 0.24
C MET A 34 9.82 -8.88 1.35
N ASP A 35 9.29 -10.09 1.58
CA ASP A 35 9.65 -10.96 2.70
C ASP A 35 9.59 -10.24 4.06
N THR A 36 8.60 -9.35 4.21
CA THR A 36 8.43 -8.54 5.43
C THR A 36 6.99 -8.17 5.68
N THR A 37 6.64 -8.07 6.95
CA THR A 37 5.34 -7.60 7.43
C THR A 37 5.41 -6.19 8.02
N VAL A 38 6.55 -5.52 7.96
CA VAL A 38 6.67 -4.14 8.48
C VAL A 38 5.73 -3.23 7.70
N VAL A 39 4.75 -2.62 8.39
CA VAL A 39 3.69 -1.83 7.74
C VAL A 39 4.27 -0.73 6.86
N GLY A 40 5.29 -0.02 7.36
CA GLY A 40 5.90 1.08 6.59
C GLY A 40 6.52 0.61 5.27
N LEU A 41 7.14 -0.57 5.24
CA LEU A 41 7.75 -1.13 4.04
C LEU A 41 6.67 -1.64 3.06
N VAL A 42 5.71 -2.42 3.56
CA VAL A 42 4.61 -2.98 2.76
C VAL A 42 3.75 -1.87 2.18
N GLY A 43 3.41 -0.86 2.99
CA GLY A 43 2.65 0.31 2.57
C GLY A 43 3.37 1.13 1.51
N LEU A 44 4.68 1.35 1.66
CA LEU A 44 5.49 2.05 0.65
C LEU A 44 5.55 1.28 -0.67
N TYR A 45 5.68 -0.05 -0.63
CA TYR A 45 5.66 -0.88 -1.82
C TYR A 45 4.31 -0.84 -2.53
N LEU A 46 3.21 -0.97 -1.79
CA LEU A 46 1.86 -0.88 -2.36
C LEU A 46 1.61 0.50 -2.99
N ALA A 47 2.02 1.58 -2.33
CA ALA A 47 1.92 2.93 -2.86
C ALA A 47 2.71 3.11 -4.17
N THR A 48 3.95 2.63 -4.21
CA THR A 48 4.80 2.78 -5.42
C THR A 48 4.42 1.85 -6.57
N ARG A 49 3.70 0.76 -6.28
CA ARG A 49 3.21 -0.21 -7.26
C ARG A 49 1.88 0.20 -7.90
N SER A 50 1.03 0.94 -7.17
CA SER A 50 -0.25 1.39 -7.70
C SER A 50 -0.05 2.32 -8.90
N PRO A 51 -0.61 1.99 -10.09
CA PRO A 51 -0.47 2.82 -11.29
C PRO A 51 -1.11 4.22 -11.14
N GLU A 52 -2.00 4.40 -10.18
CA GLU A 52 -2.64 5.68 -9.84
C GLU A 52 -1.62 6.73 -9.33
N LEU A 53 -0.53 6.31 -8.66
CA LEU A 53 0.50 7.22 -8.15
C LEU A 53 1.49 7.69 -9.23
N ARG A 54 1.45 7.11 -10.44
CA ARG A 54 2.14 7.68 -11.62
C ARG A 54 1.39 8.87 -12.23
N ASN A 55 0.15 9.13 -11.81
CA ASN A 55 -0.67 10.23 -12.34
C ASN A 55 -0.84 11.39 -11.35
N VAL A 56 0.03 11.48 -10.33
CA VAL A 56 0.01 12.57 -9.35
C VAL A 56 0.96 13.72 -9.77
N ASP A 57 1.52 13.66 -10.98
CA ASP A 57 2.44 14.69 -11.53
C ASP A 57 1.88 15.39 -12.79
N GLN A 58 0.57 15.42 -12.99
CA GLN A 58 -0.04 16.17 -14.12
C GLN A 58 -1.15 17.16 -13.73
N HIS A 59 -1.40 17.39 -12.44
CA HIS A 59 -2.44 18.33 -12.00
C HIS A 59 -1.90 19.54 -11.23
N GLU A 60 -0.76 20.09 -11.65
CA GLU A 60 -0.25 21.36 -11.12
C GLU A 60 0.28 22.34 -12.18
N LEU A 61 -0.22 22.29 -13.42
CA LEU A 61 0.13 23.28 -14.46
C LEU A 61 -1.05 23.81 -15.30
N ALA A 62 -2.29 23.60 -14.87
CA ALA A 62 -3.48 24.06 -15.60
C ALA A 62 -4.32 25.09 -14.82
N GLU A 63 -3.68 26.01 -14.11
CA GLU A 63 -4.33 27.28 -13.74
C GLU A 63 -3.32 28.40 -13.95
N ASN A 64 -3.38 29.05 -15.13
CA ASN A 64 -3.06 30.46 -15.41
C ASN A 64 -2.89 30.63 -16.94
N ALA A 65 -4.00 30.72 -17.66
CA ALA A 65 -4.09 31.36 -18.97
C ALA A 65 -5.46 32.05 -19.11
#